data_AF-A0A2T2T055-F1
#
_entry.id   AF-A0A2T2T055-F1
#
_cell.length_a   1.000
_cell.length_b   1.000
_cell.length_c   1.000
_cell.angle_alpha   90.00
_cell.angle_beta   90.00
_cell.angle_gamma   90.00
#
_symmetry.space_group_name_H-M   'P 1'
#
loop_
_entity.id
_entity.type
_entity.pdbx_description
1 polymer ?
#
loop_
_entity_poly.entity_id
_entity_poly.type
_entity_poly.pdbx_seq_one_letter_code
_entity_poly.pdbx_strand_id
1 'polypeptide(L)'
;MEFFSTPELLEIGGHPFPTRDYKPRREEALDYYRRVATTEDLDLKLYEPVTDLRGYDGHYTVVTKEATYETRKVVVATGFYDVPNRMGVSGEDLDKVVHYFKEPYPYALTDVAIVGGANSAVKAALACYRHEANVTMLVREPTLDDGVKYWLRPDVENRIDEGSIDAYFNTTVSAIEPETLHLDTPDGPASIDNDFVLAMTGYRPNYDFLERLGIAIRNDEARTPVHDEEGETFETNRDGLYLAGTICGGCNTSRWFIENGRFHAERIMDHAAATLDAAPAVA
;
A
#
# COMPACT_ATOMS: atom_id res chain seq x y z
N MET A 1 4.98 9.50 11.47
CA MET A 1 4.30 9.86 10.20
C MET A 1 2.86 10.25 10.50
N GLU A 2 2.35 11.33 9.91
CA GLU A 2 0.95 11.78 10.06
C GLU A 2 0.05 11.15 8.99
N PHE A 3 -1.17 10.74 9.37
CA PHE A 3 -2.19 10.23 8.44
C PHE A 3 -2.75 11.33 7.52
N PHE A 4 -3.39 10.91 6.43
CA PHE A 4 -4.10 11.85 5.55
C PHE A 4 -5.53 12.13 5.98
N SER A 5 -6.18 11.17 6.65
CA SER A 5 -7.57 11.24 7.11
C SER A 5 -7.66 11.71 8.57
N THR A 6 -8.82 12.27 8.94
CA THR A 6 -9.12 12.65 10.33
C THR A 6 -9.50 11.39 11.14
N PRO A 7 -9.50 11.46 12.48
CA PRO A 7 -9.76 10.30 13.34
C PRO A 7 -11.10 9.61 13.06
N GLU A 8 -12.17 10.37 12.83
CA GLU A 8 -13.53 9.86 12.61
C GLU A 8 -13.63 8.99 11.35
N LEU A 9 -12.74 9.23 10.38
CA LEU A 9 -12.62 8.43 9.16
C LEU A 9 -11.77 7.17 9.36
N LEU A 10 -11.07 7.04 10.48
CA LEU A 10 -10.24 5.88 10.82
C LEU A 10 -10.85 4.97 11.89
N GLU A 11 -11.91 5.43 12.56
CA GLU A 11 -12.62 4.69 13.59
C GLU A 11 -13.25 3.38 13.08
N ILE A 12 -13.30 2.36 13.94
CA ILE A 12 -13.93 1.06 13.67
C ILE A 12 -14.65 0.54 14.92
N GLY A 13 -15.68 -0.28 14.73
CA GLY A 13 -16.38 -0.98 15.81
C GLY A 13 -17.09 -0.07 16.84
N GLY A 14 -17.35 1.19 16.50
CA GLY A 14 -17.95 2.15 17.43
C GLY A 14 -17.00 2.68 18.51
N HIS A 15 -15.70 2.41 18.40
CA HIS A 15 -14.69 2.91 19.34
C HIS A 15 -14.18 4.28 18.90
N PRO A 16 -14.30 5.33 19.73
CA PRO A 16 -13.80 6.65 19.37
C PRO A 16 -12.27 6.67 19.30
N PHE A 17 -11.72 7.43 18.35
CA PHE A 17 -10.29 7.60 18.16
C PHE A 17 -9.85 8.98 18.66
N PRO A 18 -9.47 9.13 19.94
CA PRO A 18 -8.96 10.39 20.45
C PRO A 18 -7.55 10.65 19.92
N THR A 19 -7.33 11.86 19.41
CA THR A 19 -6.01 12.42 19.12
C THR A 19 -5.95 13.87 19.62
N ARG A 20 -4.75 14.35 19.88
CA ARG A 20 -4.52 15.76 20.24
C ARG A 20 -4.42 16.66 19.01
N ASP A 21 -3.96 16.10 17.90
CA ASP A 21 -3.66 16.84 16.67
C ASP A 21 -4.87 16.75 15.71
N TYR A 22 -4.92 17.58 14.65
CA TYR A 22 -6.04 17.52 13.69
C TYR A 22 -6.10 16.19 12.93
N LYS A 23 -4.94 15.57 12.70
CA LYS A 23 -4.80 14.25 12.08
C LYS A 23 -3.92 13.38 12.97
N PRO A 24 -4.28 12.10 13.15
CA PRO A 24 -3.53 11.24 14.02
C PRO A 24 -2.16 10.91 13.43
N ARG A 25 -1.21 10.65 14.32
CA ARG A 25 0.10 10.10 14.00
C ARG A 25 0.05 8.58 13.98
N ARG A 26 1.05 7.99 13.33
CA ARG A 26 1.28 6.54 13.27
C ARG A 26 1.14 5.87 14.63
N GLU A 27 1.79 6.42 15.65
CA GLU A 27 1.83 5.85 16.99
C GLU A 27 0.45 5.88 17.67
N GLU A 28 -0.35 6.92 17.42
CA GLU A 28 -1.73 7.03 17.92
C GLU A 28 -2.64 5.98 17.25
N ALA A 29 -2.49 5.76 15.94
CA ALA A 29 -3.27 4.74 15.23
C ALA A 29 -2.91 3.31 15.66
N LEU A 30 -1.62 3.04 15.91
CA LEU A 30 -1.17 1.76 16.46
C LEU A 30 -1.77 1.48 17.84
N ASP A 31 -1.79 2.48 18.71
CA ASP A 31 -2.40 2.35 20.04
C ASP A 31 -3.93 2.19 19.94
N TYR A 32 -4.58 2.95 19.06
CA TYR A 32 -6.01 2.85 18.79
C TYR A 32 -6.43 1.43 18.34
N TYR A 33 -5.86 0.91 17.24
CA TYR A 33 -6.25 -0.41 16.74
C TYR A 33 -5.90 -1.55 17.70
N ARG A 34 -4.78 -1.42 18.44
CA ARG A 34 -4.45 -2.36 19.51
C ARG A 34 -5.53 -2.36 20.59
N ARG A 35 -5.96 -1.18 21.06
CA ARG A 35 -6.98 -1.05 22.10
C ARG A 35 -8.33 -1.60 21.64
N VAL A 36 -8.73 -1.33 20.40
CA VAL A 36 -9.94 -1.92 19.82
C VAL A 36 -9.85 -3.43 19.87
N ALA A 37 -8.77 -4.02 19.36
CA ALA A 37 -8.60 -5.47 19.33
C ALA A 37 -8.60 -6.10 20.73
N THR A 38 -7.97 -5.46 21.72
CA THR A 38 -7.97 -5.95 23.11
C THR A 38 -9.30 -5.75 23.82
N THR A 39 -10.06 -4.71 23.47
CA THR A 39 -11.37 -4.41 24.10
C THR A 39 -12.44 -5.37 23.59
N GLU A 40 -12.38 -5.69 22.29
CA GLU A 40 -13.27 -6.66 21.63
C GLU A 40 -12.83 -8.12 21.81
N ASP A 41 -11.75 -8.37 22.57
CA ASP A 41 -11.18 -9.70 22.82
C ASP A 41 -11.01 -10.55 21.54
N LEU A 42 -10.45 -9.93 20.49
CA LEU A 42 -10.29 -10.59 19.19
C LEU A 42 -9.27 -11.72 19.28
N ASP A 43 -9.60 -12.90 18.71
CA ASP A 43 -8.65 -14.01 18.61
C ASP A 43 -7.61 -13.73 17.52
N LEU A 44 -6.41 -13.30 17.95
CA LEU A 44 -5.32 -12.92 17.06
C LEU A 44 -4.21 -13.97 17.06
N LYS A 45 -3.86 -14.48 15.87
CA LYS A 45 -2.65 -15.27 15.61
C LYS A 45 -1.60 -14.40 14.93
N LEU A 46 -0.80 -13.69 15.74
CA LEU A 46 0.22 -12.76 15.25
C LEU A 46 1.50 -13.50 14.81
N TYR A 47 2.25 -12.91 13.88
CA TYR A 47 3.48 -13.46 13.32
C TYR A 47 3.30 -14.81 12.60
N GLU A 48 2.09 -15.11 12.15
CA GLU A 48 1.73 -16.38 11.54
C GLU A 48 1.22 -16.17 10.11
N PRO A 49 2.10 -16.18 9.09
CA PRO A 49 1.69 -15.92 7.71
C PRO A 49 0.86 -17.09 7.16
N VAL A 50 -0.30 -16.78 6.60
CA VAL A 50 -1.09 -17.72 5.78
C VAL A 50 -0.35 -17.97 4.48
N THR A 51 -0.28 -19.23 4.07
CA THR A 51 0.50 -19.67 2.90
C THR A 51 -0.34 -20.35 1.83
N ASP A 52 -1.49 -20.93 2.21
CA ASP A 52 -2.36 -21.69 1.32
C ASP A 52 -3.79 -21.76 1.89
N LEU A 53 -4.77 -21.98 1.02
CA LEU A 53 -6.18 -22.15 1.37
C LEU A 53 -6.81 -23.29 0.56
N ARG A 54 -7.26 -24.32 1.28
CA ARG A 54 -7.84 -25.53 0.70
C ARG A 54 -9.31 -25.64 1.05
N GLY A 55 -10.03 -26.46 0.30
CA GLY A 55 -11.44 -26.73 0.55
C GLY A 55 -12.39 -25.81 -0.21
N TYR A 56 -13.60 -25.71 0.29
CA TYR A 56 -14.74 -25.04 -0.34
C TYR A 56 -15.64 -24.45 0.76
N ASP A 57 -16.69 -23.74 0.35
CA ASP A 57 -17.62 -23.10 1.28
C ASP A 57 -18.12 -24.06 2.38
N GLY A 58 -18.08 -23.62 3.62
CA GLY A 58 -18.42 -24.41 4.81
C GLY A 58 -17.29 -25.33 5.32
N HIS A 59 -16.26 -25.60 4.52
CA HIS A 59 -15.18 -26.55 4.84
C HIS A 59 -13.81 -26.07 4.32
N TYR A 60 -13.42 -24.86 4.71
CA TYR A 60 -12.11 -24.30 4.39
C TYR A 60 -11.05 -24.73 5.40
N THR A 61 -9.87 -25.09 4.90
CA THR A 61 -8.65 -25.28 5.70
C THR A 61 -7.66 -24.16 5.37
N VAL A 62 -7.45 -23.24 6.31
CA VAL A 62 -6.42 -22.20 6.22
C VAL A 62 -5.09 -22.80 6.67
N VAL A 63 -4.06 -22.73 5.82
CA VAL A 63 -2.74 -23.29 6.09
C VAL A 63 -1.74 -22.17 6.34
N THR A 64 -1.08 -22.20 7.49
CA THR A 64 0.01 -21.28 7.85
C THR A 64 1.34 -22.03 7.89
N LYS A 65 2.43 -21.32 8.20
CA LYS A 65 3.73 -21.97 8.44
C LYS A 65 3.75 -22.82 9.73
N GLU A 66 2.88 -22.50 10.68
CA GLU A 66 2.91 -23.06 12.03
C GLU A 66 1.77 -24.08 12.26
N ALA A 67 0.62 -23.90 11.60
CA ALA A 67 -0.59 -24.66 11.88
C ALA A 67 -1.58 -24.70 10.69
N THR A 68 -2.69 -25.42 10.92
CA THR A 68 -3.86 -25.44 10.03
C THR A 68 -5.13 -25.16 10.82
N TYR A 69 -6.05 -24.40 10.23
CA TYR A 69 -7.31 -24.00 10.86
C TYR A 69 -8.49 -24.36 9.97
N GLU A 70 -9.47 -25.05 10.55
CA GLU A 70 -10.74 -25.34 9.89
C GLU A 70 -11.72 -24.19 10.12
N THR A 71 -12.34 -23.70 9.06
CA THR A 71 -13.33 -22.61 9.10
C THR A 71 -14.40 -22.81 8.03
N ARG A 72 -15.54 -22.15 8.20
CA ARG A 72 -16.63 -22.20 7.22
C ARG A 72 -16.51 -21.14 6.14
N LYS A 73 -15.99 -19.97 6.49
CA LYS A 73 -15.87 -18.79 5.63
C LYS A 73 -14.50 -18.16 5.83
N VAL A 74 -14.00 -17.45 4.83
CA VAL A 74 -12.68 -16.79 4.86
C VAL A 74 -12.79 -15.38 4.31
N VAL A 75 -12.16 -14.41 4.99
CA VAL A 75 -12.05 -13.03 4.50
C VAL A 75 -10.57 -12.71 4.31
N VAL A 76 -10.20 -12.28 3.11
CA VAL A 76 -8.83 -11.87 2.77
C VAL A 76 -8.74 -10.35 2.83
N ALA A 77 -7.98 -9.83 3.80
CA ALA A 77 -7.81 -8.41 4.07
C ALA A 77 -6.34 -7.96 4.08
N THR A 78 -5.51 -8.54 3.20
CA THR A 78 -4.04 -8.33 3.20
C THR A 78 -3.60 -6.98 2.62
N GLY A 79 -4.52 -6.22 2.02
CA GLY A 79 -4.21 -4.95 1.37
C GLY A 79 -3.23 -5.08 0.20
N PHE A 80 -2.43 -4.04 -0.05
CA PHE A 80 -1.48 -3.96 -1.17
C PHE A 80 -0.06 -3.53 -0.76
N TYR A 81 0.20 -3.25 0.52
CA TYR A 81 1.42 -2.52 0.93
C TYR A 81 2.69 -3.38 0.97
N ASP A 82 2.56 -4.70 0.97
CA ASP A 82 3.69 -5.62 1.16
C ASP A 82 4.55 -5.83 -0.09
N VAL A 83 4.02 -5.55 -1.28
CA VAL A 83 4.73 -5.79 -2.55
C VAL A 83 4.98 -4.45 -3.26
N PRO A 84 6.20 -3.91 -3.23
CA PRO A 84 6.52 -2.67 -3.92
C PRO A 84 6.55 -2.88 -5.45
N ASN A 85 6.27 -1.81 -6.19
CA ASN A 85 6.46 -1.78 -7.63
C ASN A 85 7.96 -1.60 -7.94
N ARG A 86 8.57 -2.65 -8.46
CA ARG A 86 9.98 -2.64 -8.87
C ARG A 86 10.15 -1.87 -10.17
N MET A 87 11.22 -1.10 -10.28
CA MET A 87 11.67 -0.41 -11.48
C MET A 87 12.20 -1.40 -12.53
N GLY A 88 12.72 -2.56 -12.09
CA GLY A 88 13.23 -3.60 -12.97
C GLY A 88 14.59 -3.28 -13.56
N VAL A 89 15.41 -2.49 -12.86
CA VAL A 89 16.71 -2.01 -13.34
C VAL A 89 17.88 -2.70 -12.63
N SER A 90 19.04 -2.73 -13.29
CA SER A 90 20.26 -3.25 -12.67
C SER A 90 20.61 -2.42 -11.44
N GLY A 91 20.96 -3.09 -10.33
CA GLY A 91 21.32 -2.45 -9.07
C GLY A 91 20.15 -2.06 -8.16
N GLU A 92 18.91 -2.32 -8.55
CA GLU A 92 17.73 -2.08 -7.67
C GLU A 92 17.76 -2.89 -6.36
N ASP A 93 18.56 -3.97 -6.31
CA ASP A 93 18.76 -4.80 -5.11
C ASP A 93 19.89 -4.32 -4.18
N LEU A 94 20.56 -3.20 -4.49
CA LEU A 94 21.59 -2.64 -3.61
C LEU A 94 20.98 -2.11 -2.31
N ASP A 95 21.73 -2.20 -1.20
CA ASP A 95 21.29 -1.76 0.14
C ASP A 95 20.89 -0.27 0.21
N LYS A 96 21.41 0.56 -0.71
CA LYS A 96 21.07 1.98 -0.83
C LYS A 96 19.68 2.25 -1.41
N VAL A 97 19.03 1.24 -1.98
CA VAL A 97 17.71 1.35 -2.62
C VAL A 97 16.63 0.87 -1.66
N VAL A 98 15.71 1.76 -1.33
CA VAL A 98 14.61 1.47 -0.40
C VAL A 98 13.26 1.86 -0.99
N HIS A 99 12.31 0.92 -0.94
CA HIS A 99 10.92 1.16 -1.37
C HIS A 99 9.98 1.60 -0.24
N TYR A 100 10.50 1.74 0.99
CA TYR A 100 9.71 2.09 2.18
C TYR A 100 10.37 3.25 2.91
N PHE A 101 9.84 4.46 2.73
CA PHE A 101 10.30 5.62 3.47
C PHE A 101 9.74 5.62 4.90
N LYS A 102 10.64 5.64 5.89
CA LYS A 102 10.29 5.65 7.32
C LYS A 102 10.51 7.03 7.95
N GLU A 103 11.74 7.53 7.85
CA GLU A 103 12.19 8.78 8.44
C GLU A 103 13.34 9.37 7.61
N PRO A 104 13.57 10.70 7.68
CA PRO A 104 14.55 11.37 6.83
C PRO A 104 15.99 11.36 7.38
N TYR A 105 16.17 11.13 8.67
CA TYR A 105 17.47 11.30 9.35
C TYR A 105 18.64 10.50 8.76
N PRO A 106 18.46 9.26 8.27
CA PRO A 106 19.54 8.52 7.63
C PRO A 106 20.11 9.18 6.36
N TYR A 107 19.36 10.10 5.75
CA TYR A 107 19.70 10.73 4.46
C TYR A 107 20.21 12.18 4.61
N ALA A 108 20.33 12.69 5.84
CA ALA A 108 20.79 14.05 6.08
C ALA A 108 22.23 14.24 5.58
N LEU A 109 22.49 15.36 4.89
CA LEU A 109 23.80 15.72 4.32
C LEU A 109 24.32 14.73 3.26
N THR A 110 23.42 14.03 2.57
CA THR A 110 23.73 13.06 1.49
C THR A 110 22.94 13.39 0.22
N ASP A 111 23.38 12.84 -0.90
CA ASP A 111 22.69 12.93 -2.20
C ASP A 111 21.62 11.84 -2.31
N VAL A 112 20.35 12.23 -2.21
CA VAL A 112 19.21 11.31 -2.21
C VAL A 112 18.31 11.49 -3.43
N ALA A 113 18.15 10.41 -4.20
CA ALA A 113 17.24 10.36 -5.32
C ALA A 113 15.88 9.83 -4.89
N ILE A 114 14.80 10.53 -5.24
CA ILE A 114 13.42 10.12 -5.00
C ILE A 114 12.81 9.71 -6.33
N VAL A 115 12.49 8.44 -6.51
CA VAL A 115 11.84 7.97 -7.75
C VAL A 115 10.33 7.93 -7.56
N GLY A 116 9.61 8.72 -8.37
CA GLY A 116 8.15 8.83 -8.34
C GLY A 116 7.66 10.27 -8.21
N GLY A 117 6.41 10.51 -8.64
CA GLY A 117 5.79 11.86 -8.64
C GLY A 117 4.51 11.98 -7.81
N ALA A 118 4.11 10.94 -7.09
CA ALA A 118 2.88 10.89 -6.30
C ALA A 118 3.10 11.31 -4.83
N ASN A 119 2.04 11.24 -4.02
CA ASN A 119 2.04 11.68 -2.62
C ASN A 119 3.20 11.13 -1.76
N SER A 120 3.55 9.85 -1.91
CA SER A 120 4.65 9.24 -1.14
C SER A 120 6.01 9.83 -1.52
N ALA A 121 6.27 10.02 -2.81
CA ALA A 121 7.48 10.63 -3.32
C ALA A 121 7.60 12.09 -2.86
N VAL A 122 6.54 12.88 -3.03
CA VAL A 122 6.50 14.28 -2.59
C VAL A 122 6.72 14.42 -1.08
N LYS A 123 6.10 13.56 -0.26
CA LYS A 123 6.33 13.55 1.19
C LYS A 123 7.77 13.21 1.55
N ALA A 124 8.35 12.19 0.92
CA ALA A 124 9.74 11.79 1.16
C ALA A 124 10.71 12.91 0.76
N ALA A 125 10.52 13.49 -0.43
CA ALA A 125 11.32 14.61 -0.93
C ALA A 125 11.32 15.80 0.04
N LEU A 126 10.13 16.29 0.43
CA LEU A 126 10.01 17.40 1.38
C LEU A 126 10.57 17.05 2.77
N ALA A 127 10.41 15.80 3.23
CA ALA A 127 10.94 15.37 4.50
C ALA A 127 12.48 15.33 4.50
N CYS A 128 13.10 14.75 3.46
CA CYS A 128 14.55 14.70 3.31
C CYS A 128 15.15 16.10 3.13
N TYR A 129 14.55 16.93 2.27
CA TYR A 129 14.99 18.32 2.06
C TYR A 129 15.02 19.13 3.37
N ARG A 130 13.96 19.05 4.18
CA ARG A 130 13.88 19.74 5.48
C ARG A 130 14.88 19.21 6.51
N HIS A 131 15.52 18.08 6.24
CA HIS A 131 16.57 17.49 7.07
C HIS A 131 17.92 17.50 6.34
N GLU A 132 18.14 18.51 5.49
CA GLU A 132 19.45 18.85 4.92
C GLU A 132 20.01 17.78 3.97
N ALA A 133 19.16 16.94 3.38
CA ALA A 133 19.55 16.09 2.26
C ALA A 133 19.53 16.89 0.95
N ASN A 134 20.46 16.59 0.03
CA ASN A 134 20.41 17.10 -1.34
C ASN A 134 19.44 16.21 -2.13
N VAL A 135 18.26 16.73 -2.44
CA VAL A 135 17.17 15.92 -3.00
C VAL A 135 17.09 16.10 -4.50
N THR A 136 17.10 14.99 -5.23
CA THR A 136 16.76 14.94 -6.65
C THR A 136 15.51 14.07 -6.86
N MET A 137 14.44 14.64 -7.41
CA MET A 137 13.24 13.90 -7.81
C MET A 137 13.37 13.41 -9.26
N LEU A 138 13.08 12.13 -9.48
CA LEU A 138 13.06 11.49 -10.78
C LEU A 138 11.63 11.06 -11.10
N VAL A 139 11.01 11.76 -12.05
CA VAL A 139 9.58 11.62 -12.37
C VAL A 139 9.44 11.19 -13.83
N ARG A 140 8.82 10.03 -14.05
CA ARG A 140 8.57 9.49 -15.40
C ARG A 140 7.62 10.36 -16.22
N GLU A 141 6.66 10.99 -15.55
CA GLU A 141 5.65 11.82 -16.18
C GLU A 141 6.14 13.27 -16.37
N PRO A 142 5.51 14.08 -17.23
CA PRO A 142 5.90 15.48 -17.44
C PRO A 142 5.62 16.40 -16.24
N THR A 143 4.78 15.96 -15.30
CA THR A 143 4.40 16.72 -14.10
C THR A 143 4.27 15.78 -12.89
N LEU A 144 4.18 16.36 -11.69
CA LEU A 144 3.77 15.63 -10.50
C LEU A 144 2.32 15.14 -10.66
N ASP A 145 2.03 13.96 -10.12
CA ASP A 145 0.72 13.29 -10.22
C ASP A 145 -0.41 14.21 -9.75
N ASP A 146 -1.50 14.32 -10.52
CA ASP A 146 -2.63 15.23 -10.22
C ASP A 146 -3.25 14.99 -8.83
N GLY A 147 -3.17 13.76 -8.32
CA GLY A 147 -3.64 13.36 -7.01
C GLY A 147 -2.74 13.77 -5.84
N VAL A 148 -1.60 14.42 -6.07
CA VAL A 148 -0.81 15.05 -5.00
C VAL A 148 -1.67 16.06 -4.25
N LYS A 149 -1.75 15.89 -2.92
CA LYS A 149 -2.63 16.70 -2.07
C LYS A 149 -2.32 18.19 -2.23
N TYR A 150 -3.38 19.01 -2.28
CA TYR A 150 -3.31 20.46 -2.55
C TYR A 150 -2.45 21.26 -1.57
N TRP A 151 -2.17 20.73 -0.37
CA TRP A 151 -1.30 21.36 0.62
C TRP A 151 0.17 20.91 0.53
N LEU A 152 0.46 19.81 -0.18
CA LEU A 152 1.82 19.35 -0.44
C LEU A 152 2.35 19.91 -1.76
N ARG A 153 1.50 19.95 -2.79
CA ARG A 153 1.87 20.36 -4.15
C ARG A 153 2.55 21.74 -4.19
N PRO A 154 1.96 22.82 -3.63
CA PRO A 154 2.60 24.14 -3.71
C PRO A 154 3.95 24.19 -3.00
N ASP A 155 4.14 23.44 -1.92
CA ASP A 155 5.41 23.44 -1.20
C ASP A 155 6.51 22.78 -2.04
N VAL A 156 6.25 21.58 -2.58
CA VAL A 156 7.26 20.89 -3.41
C VAL A 156 7.54 21.63 -4.72
N GLU A 157 6.52 22.18 -5.37
CA GLU A 157 6.70 22.97 -6.60
C GLU A 157 7.55 24.22 -6.34
N ASN A 158 7.29 24.95 -5.24
CA ASN A 158 8.14 26.09 -4.87
C ASN A 158 9.60 25.68 -4.62
N ARG A 159 9.87 24.50 -4.01
CA ARG A 159 11.24 24.02 -3.80
C ARG A 159 11.94 23.66 -5.10
N ILE A 160 11.20 23.12 -6.05
CA ILE A 160 11.70 22.82 -7.39
C ILE A 160 12.00 24.13 -8.13
N ASP A 161 11.05 25.06 -8.15
CA ASP A 161 11.18 26.34 -8.85
C ASP A 161 12.32 27.21 -8.30
N GLU A 162 12.57 27.17 -6.99
CA GLU A 162 13.68 27.90 -6.35
C GLU A 162 15.03 27.17 -6.41
N GLY A 163 15.07 25.93 -6.93
CA GLY A 163 16.29 25.12 -7.05
C GLY A 163 16.77 24.48 -5.74
N SER A 164 15.90 24.39 -4.74
CA SER A 164 16.18 23.70 -3.46
C SER A 164 16.01 22.17 -3.55
N ILE A 165 15.21 21.71 -4.52
CA ILE A 165 15.04 20.29 -4.87
C ILE A 165 15.19 20.20 -6.39
N ASP A 166 16.15 19.42 -6.86
CA ASP A 166 16.28 19.16 -8.29
C ASP A 166 15.16 18.22 -8.74
N ALA A 167 14.60 18.43 -9.94
CA ALA A 167 13.57 17.56 -10.49
C ALA A 167 13.77 17.29 -11.97
N TYR A 168 13.87 16.01 -12.32
CA TYR A 168 13.94 15.52 -13.69
C TYR A 168 12.60 14.91 -14.06
N PHE A 169 11.84 15.62 -14.90
CA PHE A 169 10.59 15.12 -15.48
C PHE A 169 10.86 14.34 -16.76
N ASN A 170 9.89 13.53 -17.20
CA ASN A 170 10.03 12.63 -18.35
C ASN A 170 11.30 11.76 -18.26
N THR A 171 11.68 11.35 -17.04
CA THR A 171 12.96 10.70 -16.77
C THR A 171 12.75 9.40 -16.00
N THR A 172 13.49 8.36 -16.40
CA THR A 172 13.52 7.06 -15.71
C THR A 172 14.93 6.68 -15.31
N VAL A 173 15.08 5.93 -14.22
CA VAL A 173 16.36 5.31 -13.85
C VAL A 173 16.60 4.12 -14.79
N SER A 174 17.80 4.00 -15.36
CA SER A 174 18.18 2.89 -16.24
C SER A 174 19.12 1.89 -15.57
N ALA A 175 19.96 2.34 -14.64
CA ALA A 175 20.79 1.49 -13.79
C ALA A 175 21.23 2.23 -12.51
N ILE A 176 21.54 1.46 -11.47
CA ILE A 176 21.98 1.94 -10.16
C ILE A 176 23.33 1.30 -9.85
N GLU A 177 24.32 2.14 -9.55
CA GLU A 177 25.63 1.75 -9.06
C GLU A 177 25.82 2.23 -7.60
N PRO A 178 26.86 1.77 -6.88
CA PRO A 178 27.06 2.14 -5.48
C PRO A 178 27.07 3.66 -5.22
N GLU A 179 27.62 4.46 -6.13
CA GLU A 179 27.77 5.92 -5.98
C GLU A 179 27.15 6.73 -7.14
N THR A 180 26.57 6.05 -8.13
CA THR A 180 26.06 6.69 -9.37
C THR A 180 24.67 6.19 -9.72
N LEU A 181 23.83 7.08 -10.23
CA LEU A 181 22.59 6.73 -10.93
C LEU A 181 22.70 7.04 -12.42
N HIS A 182 22.28 6.09 -13.24
CA HIS A 182 22.14 6.28 -14.68
C HIS A 182 20.68 6.54 -15.00
N LEU A 183 20.44 7.57 -15.82
CA LEU A 183 19.12 8.09 -16.14
C LEU A 183 18.89 8.08 -17.65
N ASP A 184 17.68 7.73 -18.06
CA ASP A 184 17.16 7.99 -19.39
C ASP A 184 16.36 9.29 -19.33
N THR A 185 16.89 10.36 -19.92
CA THR A 185 16.26 11.69 -19.93
C THR A 185 15.80 12.06 -21.35
N PRO A 186 14.95 13.10 -21.51
CA PRO A 186 14.55 13.58 -22.84
C PRO A 186 15.71 14.05 -23.72
N ASP A 187 16.79 14.54 -23.10
CA ASP A 187 18.00 15.03 -23.80
C ASP A 187 19.03 13.91 -24.05
N GLY A 188 18.72 12.68 -23.64
CA GLY A 188 19.56 11.50 -23.78
C GLY A 188 20.00 10.91 -22.43
N PRO A 189 20.85 9.88 -22.44
CA PRO A 189 21.37 9.26 -21.23
C PRO A 189 22.18 10.26 -20.39
N ALA A 190 21.93 10.27 -19.08
CA ALA A 190 22.65 11.10 -18.11
C ALA A 190 23.10 10.28 -16.90
N SER A 191 23.95 10.85 -16.05
CA SER A 191 24.33 10.23 -14.78
C SER A 191 24.50 11.29 -13.71
N ILE A 192 24.14 10.94 -12.48
CA ILE A 192 24.26 11.79 -11.29
C ILE A 192 24.93 11.02 -10.16
N ASP A 193 25.73 11.72 -9.36
CA ASP A 193 26.26 11.18 -8.10
C ASP A 193 25.08 10.95 -7.14
N ASN A 194 25.13 9.85 -6.38
CA ASN A 194 24.02 9.46 -5.53
C ASN A 194 24.47 8.55 -4.39
N ASP A 195 24.00 8.83 -3.17
CA ASP A 195 24.23 8.00 -1.99
C ASP A 195 23.05 7.05 -1.70
N PHE A 196 21.81 7.52 -1.89
CA PHE A 196 20.59 6.77 -1.56
C PHE A 196 19.49 6.91 -2.60
N VAL A 197 18.68 5.86 -2.76
CA VAL A 197 17.52 5.84 -3.66
C VAL A 197 16.27 5.51 -2.87
N LEU A 198 15.32 6.44 -2.81
CA LEU A 198 13.98 6.24 -2.28
C LEU A 198 13.03 5.94 -3.45
N ALA A 199 12.84 4.65 -3.75
CA ALA A 199 11.98 4.17 -4.84
C ALA A 199 10.50 4.20 -4.44
N MET A 200 9.89 5.38 -4.48
CA MET A 200 8.50 5.66 -4.07
C MET A 200 7.51 5.40 -5.23
N THR A 201 7.66 4.25 -5.88
CA THR A 201 6.98 3.83 -7.12
C THR A 201 5.62 3.14 -6.88
N GLY A 202 5.14 3.18 -5.64
CA GLY A 202 3.88 2.55 -5.23
C GLY A 202 4.01 1.06 -4.96
N TYR A 203 2.86 0.42 -4.73
CA TYR A 203 2.75 -0.96 -4.31
C TYR A 203 1.60 -1.66 -5.05
N ARG A 204 1.50 -2.97 -4.87
CA ARG A 204 0.45 -3.80 -5.48
C ARG A 204 0.03 -4.95 -4.55
N PRO A 205 -1.19 -5.49 -4.71
CA PRO A 205 -1.57 -6.73 -4.05
C PRO A 205 -0.57 -7.85 -4.34
N ASN A 206 -0.45 -8.78 -3.39
CA ASN A 206 0.31 -10.00 -3.60
C ASN A 206 -0.48 -10.95 -4.51
N TYR A 207 -0.39 -10.74 -5.82
CA TYR A 207 -1.13 -11.53 -6.82
C TYR A 207 -0.76 -13.02 -6.79
N ASP A 208 0.50 -13.36 -6.54
CA ASP A 208 0.92 -14.76 -6.39
C ASP A 208 0.20 -15.44 -5.22
N PHE A 209 -0.02 -14.70 -4.12
CA PHE A 209 -0.81 -15.19 -3.00
C PHE A 209 -2.28 -15.33 -3.36
N LEU A 210 -2.89 -14.34 -4.01
CA LEU A 210 -4.30 -14.42 -4.44
C LEU A 210 -4.56 -15.58 -5.40
N GLU A 211 -3.65 -15.82 -6.34
CA GLU A 211 -3.73 -16.96 -7.26
C GLU A 211 -3.64 -18.30 -6.50
N ARG A 212 -2.76 -18.41 -5.50
CA ARG A 212 -2.72 -19.60 -4.62
C ARG A 212 -4.03 -19.79 -3.84
N LEU A 213 -4.69 -18.71 -3.45
CA LEU A 213 -6.03 -18.78 -2.85
C LEU A 213 -7.14 -19.06 -3.88
N GLY A 214 -6.82 -19.28 -5.16
CA GLY A 214 -7.80 -19.54 -6.22
C GLY A 214 -8.68 -18.33 -6.56
N ILE A 215 -8.24 -17.11 -6.22
CA ILE A 215 -8.96 -15.87 -6.52
C ILE A 215 -8.54 -15.42 -7.92
N ALA A 216 -9.52 -15.36 -8.83
CA ALA A 216 -9.30 -14.90 -10.19
C ALA A 216 -9.02 -13.39 -10.21
N ILE A 217 -8.26 -12.93 -11.20
CA ILE A 217 -7.96 -11.52 -11.41
C ILE A 217 -8.64 -11.06 -12.70
N ARG A 218 -9.37 -9.95 -12.64
CA ARG A 218 -10.01 -9.34 -13.82
C ARG A 218 -8.96 -8.88 -14.81
N ASN A 219 -9.29 -8.96 -16.10
CA ASN A 219 -8.49 -8.41 -17.18
C ASN A 219 -8.83 -6.93 -17.43
N ASP A 220 -8.67 -6.11 -16.40
CA ASP A 220 -8.81 -4.65 -16.43
C ASP A 220 -7.46 -3.98 -16.10
N GLU A 221 -7.37 -2.67 -16.34
CA GLU A 221 -6.13 -1.91 -16.08
C GLU A 221 -5.69 -1.99 -14.62
N ALA A 222 -6.66 -1.97 -13.70
CA ALA A 222 -6.42 -2.09 -12.27
C ALA A 222 -6.04 -3.51 -11.83
N ARG A 223 -6.13 -4.53 -12.70
CA ARG A 223 -5.95 -5.94 -12.33
C ARG A 223 -6.73 -6.28 -11.05
N THR A 224 -8.01 -5.94 -11.05
CA THR A 224 -8.89 -6.02 -9.89
C THR A 224 -9.13 -7.49 -9.54
N PRO A 225 -8.89 -7.95 -8.30
CA PRO A 225 -9.30 -9.29 -7.88
C PRO A 225 -10.80 -9.47 -8.07
N VAL A 226 -11.25 -10.63 -8.56
CA VAL A 226 -12.68 -10.88 -8.82
C VAL A 226 -13.42 -10.96 -7.49
N HIS A 227 -14.39 -10.08 -7.32
CA HIS A 227 -15.35 -10.08 -6.22
C HIS A 227 -16.67 -9.42 -6.65
N ASP A 228 -17.75 -9.70 -5.92
CA ASP A 228 -19.07 -9.12 -6.13
C ASP A 228 -19.20 -7.77 -5.40
N GLU A 229 -18.83 -6.72 -6.13
CA GLU A 229 -18.98 -5.34 -5.67
C GLU A 229 -20.40 -4.79 -5.93
N GLU A 230 -21.08 -5.27 -6.98
CA GLU A 230 -22.40 -4.77 -7.38
C GLU A 230 -23.50 -5.22 -6.40
N GLY A 231 -23.43 -6.46 -5.92
CA GLY A 231 -24.26 -6.97 -4.84
C GLY A 231 -23.79 -6.52 -3.45
N GLU A 232 -22.69 -5.75 -3.38
CA GLU A 232 -22.02 -5.31 -2.15
C GLU A 232 -21.61 -6.47 -1.22
N THR A 233 -21.53 -7.71 -1.68
CA THR A 233 -21.18 -8.87 -0.82
C THR A 233 -19.67 -9.03 -0.64
N PHE A 234 -18.89 -8.53 -1.61
CA PHE A 234 -17.44 -8.71 -1.74
C PHE A 234 -16.99 -10.18 -1.77
N GLU A 235 -17.90 -11.10 -2.08
CA GLU A 235 -17.59 -12.52 -2.28
C GLU A 235 -16.80 -12.70 -3.58
N THR A 236 -15.77 -13.55 -3.56
CA THR A 236 -14.92 -13.82 -4.72
C THR A 236 -15.58 -14.79 -5.69
N ASN A 237 -14.85 -15.21 -6.73
CA ASN A 237 -15.23 -16.35 -7.57
C ASN A 237 -15.25 -17.71 -6.82
N ARG A 238 -14.93 -17.74 -5.52
CA ARG A 238 -15.07 -18.91 -4.65
C ARG A 238 -16.08 -18.58 -3.56
N ASP A 239 -17.17 -19.35 -3.51
CA ASP A 239 -18.23 -19.20 -2.51
C ASP A 239 -17.66 -19.25 -1.08
N GLY A 240 -18.07 -18.33 -0.22
CA GLY A 240 -17.59 -18.24 1.16
C GLY A 240 -16.19 -17.66 1.35
N LEU A 241 -15.52 -17.24 0.28
CA LEU A 241 -14.25 -16.51 0.31
C LEU A 241 -14.47 -15.06 -0.12
N TYR A 242 -14.17 -14.11 0.75
CA TYR A 242 -14.44 -12.68 0.58
C TYR A 242 -13.16 -11.84 0.53
N LEU A 243 -13.26 -10.64 -0.02
CA LEU A 243 -12.20 -9.62 0.02
C LEU A 243 -12.62 -8.42 0.87
N ALA A 244 -11.71 -7.89 1.66
CA ALA A 244 -11.95 -6.67 2.41
C ALA A 244 -10.79 -5.68 2.34
N GLY A 245 -11.15 -4.42 2.16
CA GLY A 245 -10.25 -3.27 2.26
C GLY A 245 -9.57 -2.97 0.92
N THR A 246 -8.32 -2.49 0.98
CA THR A 246 -7.68 -1.93 -0.20
C THR A 246 -7.35 -2.94 -1.30
N ILE A 247 -7.35 -4.23 -0.95
CA ILE A 247 -7.13 -5.32 -1.90
C ILE A 247 -8.21 -5.39 -2.98
N CYS A 248 -9.44 -4.93 -2.68
CA CYS A 248 -10.55 -4.85 -3.64
C CYS A 248 -10.25 -3.89 -4.81
N GLY A 249 -9.24 -3.02 -4.68
CA GLY A 249 -8.88 -2.03 -5.71
C GLY A 249 -7.86 -2.54 -6.73
N GLY A 250 -7.23 -3.69 -6.51
CA GLY A 250 -6.11 -4.11 -7.34
C GLY A 250 -4.94 -3.12 -7.28
N CYS A 251 -4.38 -2.80 -8.45
CA CYS A 251 -3.40 -1.74 -8.66
C CYS A 251 -3.99 -0.32 -8.61
N ASN A 252 -5.32 -0.14 -8.57
CA ASN A 252 -5.92 1.17 -8.32
C ASN A 252 -5.92 1.46 -6.81
N THR A 253 -4.75 1.79 -6.29
CA THR A 253 -4.49 1.98 -4.84
C THR A 253 -5.15 3.21 -4.24
N SER A 254 -5.74 4.10 -5.06
CA SER A 254 -6.45 5.31 -4.61
C SER A 254 -7.98 5.14 -4.57
N ARG A 255 -8.49 3.96 -4.93
CA ARG A 255 -9.93 3.66 -4.88
C ARG A 255 -10.43 3.42 -3.45
N TRP A 256 -9.67 2.65 -2.70
CA TRP A 256 -10.04 2.20 -1.36
C TRP A 256 -9.00 2.66 -0.35
N PHE A 257 -9.48 3.22 0.75
CA PHE A 257 -8.75 3.63 1.92
C PHE A 257 -9.40 3.03 3.16
N ILE A 258 -8.87 3.32 4.35
CA ILE A 258 -9.51 2.91 5.61
C ILE A 258 -10.93 3.49 5.70
N GLU A 259 -11.12 4.75 5.27
CA GLU A 259 -12.37 5.50 5.46
C GLU A 259 -13.59 4.90 4.77
N ASN A 260 -13.40 4.34 3.58
CA ASN A 260 -14.47 3.70 2.81
C ASN A 260 -14.36 2.16 2.85
N GLY A 261 -13.15 1.62 2.92
CA GLY A 261 -12.93 0.17 2.96
C GLY A 261 -13.35 -0.50 4.27
N ARG A 262 -13.49 0.25 5.37
CA ARG A 262 -14.00 -0.28 6.64
C ARG A 262 -15.45 -0.78 6.55
N PHE A 263 -16.25 -0.25 5.61
CA PHE A 263 -17.66 -0.65 5.44
C PHE A 263 -17.83 -2.03 4.80
N HIS A 264 -16.78 -2.58 4.17
CA HIS A 264 -16.82 -3.94 3.63
C HIS A 264 -17.14 -4.98 4.71
N ALA A 265 -16.65 -4.77 5.94
CA ALA A 265 -16.81 -5.73 7.02
C ALA A 265 -18.29 -6.00 7.34
N GLU A 266 -19.13 -4.97 7.45
CA GLU A 266 -20.56 -5.12 7.74
C GLU A 266 -21.26 -5.93 6.64
N ARG A 267 -21.00 -5.60 5.38
CA ARG A 267 -21.62 -6.27 4.24
C ARG A 267 -21.21 -7.72 4.09
N ILE A 268 -19.93 -8.01 4.27
CA ILE A 268 -19.40 -9.37 4.25
C ILE A 268 -20.01 -10.19 5.39
N MET A 269 -20.10 -9.64 6.60
CA MET A 269 -20.66 -10.35 7.74
C MET A 269 -22.15 -10.62 7.57
N ASP A 270 -22.93 -9.67 7.04
CA ASP A 270 -24.35 -9.87 6.72
C ASP A 270 -24.54 -10.99 5.70
N HIS A 271 -23.77 -10.98 4.61
CA HIS A 271 -23.84 -12.03 3.60
C HIS A 271 -23.38 -13.39 4.12
N ALA A 272 -22.25 -13.44 4.83
CA ALA A 272 -21.72 -14.67 5.40
C ALA A 272 -22.69 -15.29 6.41
N ALA A 273 -23.35 -14.48 7.24
CA ALA A 273 -24.37 -14.94 8.18
C ALA A 273 -25.63 -15.46 7.48
N ALA A 274 -26.08 -14.81 6.41
CA ALA A 274 -27.24 -15.24 5.64
C ALA A 274 -27.01 -16.56 4.88
N THR A 275 -25.76 -16.86 4.51
CA THR A 275 -25.37 -18.04 3.73
C THR A 275 -24.68 -19.12 4.56
N LEU A 276 -24.65 -18.95 5.88
CA LEU A 276 -23.84 -19.76 6.78
C LEU A 276 -24.27 -21.23 6.87
N ASP A 277 -25.58 -21.47 6.66
CA ASP A 277 -26.22 -22.80 6.63
C ASP A 277 -26.67 -23.20 5.21
N ALA A 278 -26.27 -22.45 4.17
CA ALA A 278 -26.58 -22.81 2.79
C ALA A 278 -25.89 -24.13 2.43
N ALA A 279 -26.61 -25.02 1.74
CA ALA A 279 -26.00 -26.25 1.25
C ALA A 279 -24.89 -25.91 0.25
N PRO A 280 -23.69 -26.51 0.36
CA PRO A 280 -22.59 -26.20 -0.55
C PRO A 280 -23.02 -26.47 -1.99
N ALA A 281 -22.72 -25.53 -2.89
CA ALA A 281 -22.85 -25.77 -4.32
C ALA A 281 -21.94 -26.97 -4.66
N VAL A 282 -22.56 -28.09 -5.01
CA VAL A 282 -21.87 -29.37 -5.22
C VAL A 282 -20.81 -29.20 -6.32
N ALA A 283 -19.58 -29.64 -6.02
CA ALA A 283 -18.40 -29.61 -6.88
C ALA A 283 -18.57 -30.34 -8.23
#